data_AF-A0A2W1I1U1-F1
#
_entry.id   AF-A0A2W1I1U1-F1
#
_cell.length_a   1.000
_cell.length_b   1.000
_cell.length_c   1.000
_cell.angle_alpha   90.00
_cell.angle_beta   90.00
_cell.angle_gamma   90.00
#
_symmetry.space_group_name_H-M   'P 1'
#
loop_
_entity.id
_entity.type
_entity.pdbx_description
1 polymer ?
#
loop_
_entity_poly.entity_id
_entity_poly.type
_entity_poly.pdbx_seq_one_letter_code
_entity_poly.pdbx_strand_id
1 'polypeptide(L)'
;MPSVNSTVFHAYAYGTAFWYGLRGLCRVYDPIMVIGWFRPPSQLNLAPNDLETYNVRNDGWCLVTLALILISFTNAVPFAPSAKRSTIPYAKAVVAATLFHHITTGFGAYQHYKLPSHYNTSMGIGVWGNVWLTLTGLFTLALLQTDKGDMEVEEAVKKVK
;
A
#
# COMPACT_ATOMS: atom_id res chain seq x y z
N MET A 1 -27.23 -0.71 -1.39
CA MET A 1 -26.04 -0.54 -2.27
C MET A 1 -24.80 -0.32 -1.39
N PRO A 2 -23.55 -0.29 -1.90
CA PRO A 2 -22.42 0.11 -1.04
C PRO A 2 -22.58 1.58 -0.60
N SER A 3 -22.20 1.86 0.64
CA SER A 3 -22.05 3.24 1.13
C SER A 3 -20.80 3.88 0.51
N VAL A 4 -20.74 5.22 0.50
CA VAL A 4 -19.52 5.94 0.08
C VAL A 4 -18.30 5.45 0.85
N ASN A 5 -18.43 5.27 2.17
CA ASN A 5 -17.39 4.74 3.07
C ASN A 5 -16.88 3.36 2.63
N SER A 6 -17.78 2.42 2.33
CA SER A 6 -17.39 1.10 1.85
C SER A 6 -16.67 1.18 0.50
N THR A 7 -17.16 2.01 -0.42
CA THR A 7 -16.55 2.19 -1.74
C THR A 7 -15.14 2.77 -1.66
N VAL A 8 -14.93 3.86 -0.90
CA VAL A 8 -13.59 4.47 -0.78
C VAL A 8 -12.62 3.58 -0.03
N PHE A 9 -13.08 2.88 1.01
CA PHE A 9 -12.25 1.91 1.72
C PHE A 9 -11.82 0.76 0.81
N HIS A 10 -12.73 0.17 0.04
CA HIS A 10 -12.39 -0.91 -0.89
C HIS A 10 -11.41 -0.46 -1.97
N ALA A 11 -11.64 0.72 -2.57
CA ALA A 11 -10.72 1.27 -3.56
C ALA A 11 -9.30 1.45 -2.99
N TYR A 12 -9.20 2.04 -1.80
CA TYR A 12 -7.93 2.22 -1.10
C TYR A 12 -7.27 0.88 -0.73
N ALA A 13 -8.04 -0.05 -0.16
CA ALA A 13 -7.56 -1.35 0.28
C ALA A 13 -7.04 -2.18 -0.91
N TYR A 14 -7.78 -2.23 -2.02
CA TYR A 14 -7.32 -2.94 -3.23
C TYR A 14 -6.11 -2.28 -3.87
N GLY A 15 -6.08 -0.94 -3.96
CA GLY A 15 -4.91 -0.23 -4.50
C GLY A 15 -3.65 -0.45 -3.65
N THR A 16 -3.80 -0.41 -2.32
CA THR A 16 -2.71 -0.67 -1.38
C THR A 16 -2.27 -2.13 -1.43
N ALA A 17 -3.22 -3.08 -1.47
CA ALA A 17 -2.92 -4.50 -1.60
C ALA A 17 -2.24 -4.82 -2.92
N PHE A 18 -2.65 -4.19 -4.03
CA PHE A 18 -1.98 -4.30 -5.32
C PHE A 18 -0.53 -3.80 -5.24
N TRP A 19 -0.30 -2.64 -4.63
CA TRP A 19 1.05 -2.10 -4.46
C TRP A 19 1.95 -3.00 -3.63
N TYR A 20 1.45 -3.49 -2.49
CA TYR A 20 2.18 -4.45 -1.65
C TYR A 20 2.42 -5.77 -2.36
N GLY A 21 1.41 -6.32 -3.03
CA GLY A 21 1.50 -7.56 -3.79
C GLY A 21 2.53 -7.46 -4.91
N LEU A 22 2.45 -6.44 -5.76
CA LEU A 22 3.39 -6.22 -6.85
C LEU A 22 4.84 -6.14 -6.33
N ARG A 23 5.09 -5.27 -5.34
CA ARG A 23 6.42 -5.08 -4.77
C ARG A 23 6.93 -6.31 -4.03
N GLY A 24 6.04 -6.99 -3.30
CA GLY A 24 6.35 -8.19 -2.52
C GLY A 24 6.70 -9.36 -3.42
N LEU A 25 5.88 -9.62 -4.44
CA LEU A 25 6.10 -10.70 -5.40
C LEU A 25 7.39 -10.52 -6.21
N CYS A 26 7.72 -9.30 -6.64
CA CYS A 26 9.01 -9.04 -7.30
C CYS A 26 10.20 -9.46 -6.41
N ARG A 27 10.15 -9.13 -5.11
CA ARG A 27 11.20 -9.46 -4.13
C ARG A 27 11.31 -10.95 -3.86
N VAL A 28 10.19 -11.66 -3.86
CA VAL A 28 10.17 -13.11 -3.64
C VAL A 28 10.72 -13.84 -4.87
N TYR A 29 10.20 -13.48 -6.06
CA TYR A 29 10.53 -14.11 -7.33
C TYR A 29 12.00 -13.89 -7.71
N ASP A 30 12.45 -12.63 -7.74
CA ASP A 30 13.81 -12.26 -8.10
C ASP A 30 14.39 -11.22 -7.13
N PRO A 31 14.86 -11.67 -5.94
CA PRO A 31 15.46 -10.77 -4.96
C PRO A 31 16.74 -10.10 -5.48
N ILE A 32 17.48 -10.73 -6.40
CA ILE A 32 18.75 -10.22 -6.91
C ILE A 32 18.53 -8.99 -7.79
N MET A 33 17.56 -9.07 -8.71
CA MET A 33 17.13 -7.92 -9.50
C MET A 33 16.67 -6.77 -8.61
N VAL A 34 15.87 -7.09 -7.58
CA VAL A 34 15.35 -6.07 -6.66
C VAL A 34 16.46 -5.42 -5.83
N ILE A 35 17.46 -6.18 -5.38
CA ILE A 35 18.67 -5.61 -4.75
C ILE A 35 19.36 -4.65 -5.73
N GLY A 36 19.48 -5.02 -7.00
CA GLY A 36 20.02 -4.14 -8.05
C GLY A 36 19.26 -2.83 -8.17
N TRP A 37 17.93 -2.85 -8.06
CA TRP A 37 17.11 -1.62 -8.04
C TRP A 37 17.35 -0.76 -6.81
N PHE A 38 17.58 -1.36 -5.64
CA PHE A 38 17.81 -0.63 -4.40
C PHE A 38 19.26 -0.17 -4.20
N ARG A 39 20.19 -0.72 -4.99
CA ARG A 39 21.61 -0.42 -4.89
C ARG A 39 21.89 1.00 -5.42
N PRO A 40 22.64 1.83 -4.66
CA PRO A 40 23.03 3.14 -5.15
C PRO A 40 24.01 3.02 -6.32
N PRO A 41 24.02 3.98 -7.27
CA PRO A 41 25.00 4.03 -8.36
C PRO A 41 26.45 3.84 -7.90
N SER A 42 26.81 4.38 -6.74
CA SER A 42 28.15 4.27 -6.16
C SER A 42 28.55 2.86 -5.71
N GLN A 43 27.63 1.90 -5.71
CA GLN A 43 27.87 0.53 -5.25
C GLN A 43 27.54 -0.53 -6.31
N LEU A 44 27.20 -0.16 -7.55
CA LEU A 44 26.74 -1.08 -8.60
C LEU A 44 27.75 -2.20 -8.95
N ASN A 45 29.02 -2.02 -8.62
CA ASN A 45 30.08 -3.01 -8.82
C ASN A 45 30.08 -4.14 -7.77
N LEU A 46 29.28 -4.03 -6.71
CA LEU A 46 29.20 -5.03 -5.65
C LEU A 46 28.16 -6.11 -6.00
N ALA A 47 28.57 -7.37 -5.91
CA ALA A 47 27.66 -8.49 -6.01
C ALA A 47 26.72 -8.53 -4.79
N PRO A 48 25.43 -8.86 -4.97
CA PRO A 48 24.52 -9.11 -3.86
C PRO A 48 25.03 -10.23 -2.95
N ASN A 49 24.94 -10.03 -1.65
CA ASN A 49 25.32 -11.03 -0.65
C ASN A 49 24.10 -11.77 -0.07
N ASP A 50 24.37 -12.84 0.69
CA ASP A 50 23.33 -13.69 1.27
C ASP A 50 22.40 -12.94 2.22
N LEU A 51 22.93 -11.99 3.00
CA LEU A 51 22.15 -11.20 3.94
C LEU A 51 21.19 -10.24 3.22
N GLU A 52 21.64 -9.58 2.15
CA GLU A 52 20.78 -8.74 1.31
C GLU A 52 19.67 -9.58 0.66
N THR A 53 20.02 -10.75 0.13
CA THR A 53 19.09 -11.68 -0.51
C THR A 53 18.03 -12.18 0.47
N TYR A 54 18.45 -12.57 1.67
CA TYR A 54 17.57 -12.96 2.76
C TYR A 54 16.61 -11.84 3.15
N ASN A 55 17.13 -10.64 3.43
CA ASN A 55 16.32 -9.51 3.87
C ASN A 55 15.30 -9.09 2.81
N VAL A 56 15.71 -9.01 1.54
CA VAL A 56 14.81 -8.64 0.44
C VAL A 56 13.71 -9.67 0.26
N ARG A 57 14.05 -10.97 0.29
CA ARG A 57 13.04 -12.03 0.16
C ARG A 57 12.08 -12.07 1.35
N ASN A 58 12.59 -11.86 2.57
CA ASN A 58 11.76 -11.79 3.78
C ASN A 58 10.81 -10.57 3.77
N ASP A 59 11.32 -9.39 3.44
CA ASP A 59 10.51 -8.18 3.21
C ASP A 59 9.43 -8.44 2.14
N GLY A 60 9.78 -9.18 1.08
CA GLY A 60 8.85 -9.63 0.06
C GLY A 60 7.66 -10.40 0.62
N TRP A 61 7.91 -11.39 1.47
CA TRP A 61 6.85 -12.16 2.13
C TRP A 61 6.03 -11.31 3.10
N CYS A 62 6.66 -10.41 3.86
CA CYS A 62 5.93 -9.48 4.71
C CYS A 62 4.93 -8.63 3.91
N LEU A 63 5.34 -8.09 2.76
CA LEU A 63 4.45 -7.31 1.88
C LEU A 63 3.32 -8.16 1.29
N VAL A 64 3.61 -9.39 0.85
CA VAL A 64 2.58 -10.32 0.36
C VAL A 64 1.54 -10.62 1.45
N THR A 65 1.99 -10.87 2.69
CA THR A 65 1.09 -11.08 3.83
C THR A 65 0.22 -9.84 4.11
N LEU A 66 0.80 -8.64 4.09
CA LEU A 66 0.04 -7.40 4.26
C LEU A 66 -1.02 -7.21 3.16
N ALA A 67 -0.70 -7.56 1.90
CA ALA A 67 -1.67 -7.53 0.81
C ALA A 67 -2.84 -8.49 1.05
N LEU A 68 -2.57 -9.72 1.49
CA LEU A 68 -3.59 -10.74 1.80
C LEU A 68 -4.48 -10.32 2.98
N ILE A 69 -3.88 -9.72 4.02
CA ILE A 69 -4.62 -9.16 5.16
C ILE A 69 -5.57 -8.05 4.68
N LEU A 70 -5.10 -7.13 3.83
CA LEU A 70 -5.94 -6.06 3.29
C LEU A 70 -7.11 -6.60 2.47
N ILE A 71 -6.87 -7.55 1.57
CA ILE A 71 -7.93 -8.22 0.80
C ILE A 71 -8.94 -8.88 1.73
N SER A 72 -8.49 -9.51 2.81
CA SER A 72 -9.39 -10.15 3.79
C SER A 72 -10.33 -9.15 4.48
N PHE A 73 -9.91 -7.90 4.68
CA PHE A 73 -10.78 -6.85 5.23
C PHE A 73 -11.85 -6.33 4.26
N THR A 74 -11.74 -6.63 2.97
CA THR A 74 -12.73 -6.20 1.95
C THR A 74 -13.89 -7.18 1.76
N ASN A 75 -13.87 -8.34 2.43
CA ASN A 75 -14.80 -9.45 2.18
C ASN A 75 -14.80 -9.98 0.74
N ALA A 76 -13.79 -9.65 -0.09
CA ALA A 76 -13.63 -10.21 -1.44
C ALA A 76 -13.47 -11.72 -1.45
N VAL A 77 -12.91 -12.29 -0.37
CA VAL A 77 -12.80 -13.73 -0.19
C VAL A 77 -13.87 -14.17 0.82
N PRO A 78 -14.92 -14.89 0.40
CA PRO A 78 -16.03 -15.26 1.27
C PRO A 78 -15.60 -16.43 2.17
N PHE A 79 -14.94 -16.12 3.29
CA PHE A 79 -14.60 -17.13 4.31
C PHE A 79 -15.77 -17.45 5.25
N ALA A 80 -16.84 -16.65 5.24
CA ALA A 80 -18.07 -16.83 6.00
C ALA A 80 -19.27 -16.21 5.26
N PRO A 81 -20.52 -16.57 5.60
CA PRO A 81 -21.71 -15.92 5.03
C PRO A 81 -21.61 -14.40 5.20
N SER A 82 -21.72 -13.67 4.08
CA SER A 82 -21.62 -12.21 4.07
C SER A 82 -22.67 -11.61 5.00
N ALA A 83 -22.21 -11.08 6.15
CA ALA A 83 -23.08 -10.29 7.00
C ALA A 83 -23.48 -9.04 6.21
N LYS A 84 -24.77 -8.71 6.18
CA LYS A 84 -25.35 -7.53 5.51
C LYS A 84 -24.86 -6.17 6.06
N ARG A 85 -23.73 -6.10 6.76
CA ARG A 85 -23.21 -4.89 7.37
C ARG A 85 -22.45 -4.07 6.33
N SER A 86 -22.98 -2.90 6.01
CA SER A 86 -22.36 -1.85 5.19
C SER A 86 -21.18 -1.16 5.87
N THR A 87 -20.97 -1.41 7.17
CA THR A 87 -19.93 -0.80 7.99
C THR A 87 -18.77 -1.77 8.21
N ILE A 88 -17.56 -1.30 7.95
CA ILE A 88 -16.31 -2.03 8.12
C ILE A 88 -15.65 -1.51 9.40
N PRO A 89 -15.82 -2.18 10.56
CA PRO A 89 -15.46 -1.62 11.87
C PRO A 89 -13.97 -1.26 12.00
N TYR A 90 -13.13 -1.97 11.25
CA TYR A 90 -11.68 -1.82 11.29
C TYR A 90 -11.13 -0.88 10.21
N ALA A 91 -11.97 -0.32 9.33
CA ALA A 91 -11.52 0.47 8.18
C ALA A 91 -10.59 1.62 8.59
N LYS A 92 -10.96 2.39 9.62
CA LYS A 92 -10.16 3.50 10.13
C LYS A 92 -8.78 3.05 10.63
N ALA A 93 -8.75 1.98 11.43
CA ALA A 93 -7.51 1.45 12.01
C ALA A 93 -6.59 0.87 10.93
N VAL A 94 -7.15 0.13 9.97
CA VAL A 94 -6.40 -0.44 8.85
C VAL A 94 -5.80 0.65 7.98
N VAL A 95 -6.59 1.66 7.60
CA VAL A 95 -6.10 2.80 6.81
C VAL A 95 -5.02 3.57 7.56
N ALA A 96 -5.18 3.81 8.87
CA ALA A 96 -4.17 4.48 9.68
C ALA A 96 -2.86 3.68 9.76
N ALA A 97 -2.94 2.35 9.92
CA ALA A 97 -1.76 1.48 9.97
C ALA A 97 -1.03 1.45 8.62
N THR A 98 -1.74 1.34 7.50
CA THR A 98 -1.10 1.36 6.18
C THR A 98 -0.55 2.75 5.83
N LEU A 99 -1.21 3.83 6.25
CA LEU A 99 -0.67 5.18 6.18
C LEU A 99 0.67 5.29 6.88
N PHE A 100 0.76 4.83 8.12
CA PHE A 100 2.02 4.81 8.88
C PHE A 100 3.11 4.06 8.11
N HIS A 101 2.78 2.92 7.52
CA HIS A 101 3.72 2.14 6.72
C HIS A 101 4.16 2.89 5.43
N HIS A 102 3.25 3.55 4.71
CA HIS A 102 3.60 4.35 3.52
C HIS A 102 4.50 5.54 3.87
N ILE A 103 4.21 6.23 4.97
CA ILE A 103 5.00 7.36 5.44
C ILE A 103 6.41 6.90 5.82
N THR A 104 6.54 5.86 6.64
CA THR A 104 7.84 5.38 7.12
C THR A 104 8.69 4.79 5.99
N THR A 105 8.11 4.01 5.08
CA THR A 105 8.83 3.51 3.91
C THR A 105 9.14 4.60 2.89
N GLY A 106 8.29 5.63 2.80
CA GLY A 106 8.55 6.85 2.01
C GLY A 106 9.75 7.63 2.55
N PHE A 107 9.86 7.81 3.87
CA PHE A 107 11.03 8.42 4.50
C PHE A 107 12.30 7.61 4.23
N GLY A 108 12.25 6.29 4.35
CA GLY A 108 13.39 5.42 4.03
C GLY A 108 13.85 5.57 2.57
N ALA A 109 12.90 5.56 1.62
CA ALA A 109 13.21 5.79 0.20
C ALA A 109 13.78 7.20 -0.04
N TYR A 110 13.23 8.23 0.64
CA TYR A 110 13.67 9.60 0.49
C TYR A 110 15.10 9.82 1.00
N GLN A 111 15.49 9.16 2.09
CA GLN A 111 16.85 9.22 2.62
C GLN A 111 17.89 8.75 1.60
N HIS A 112 17.53 7.78 0.76
CA HIS A 112 18.36 7.31 -0.35
C HIS A 112 18.26 8.25 -1.56
N TYR A 113 17.03 8.60 -1.95
CA TYR A 113 16.71 9.45 -3.11
C TYR A 113 17.40 10.81 -3.08
N LYS A 114 17.48 11.46 -1.92
CA LYS A 114 18.01 12.82 -1.78
C LYS A 114 19.53 12.92 -1.99
N LEU A 115 20.26 11.80 -1.93
CA LEU A 115 21.70 11.79 -2.05
C LEU A 115 22.08 11.63 -3.53
N PRO A 116 22.86 12.56 -4.13
CA PRO A 116 23.23 12.47 -5.54
C PRO A 116 23.91 11.16 -5.94
N SER A 117 24.71 10.58 -5.04
CA SER A 117 25.41 9.31 -5.25
C SER A 117 24.52 8.07 -5.14
N HIS A 118 23.28 8.22 -4.65
CA HIS A 118 22.36 7.12 -4.36
C HIS A 118 21.05 7.20 -5.15
N TYR A 119 20.79 8.34 -5.79
CA TYR A 119 19.61 8.51 -6.64
C TYR A 119 19.60 7.47 -7.77
N ASN A 120 18.46 6.80 -7.92
CA ASN A 120 18.14 6.00 -9.10
C ASN A 120 16.61 6.03 -9.34
N THR A 121 16.17 5.58 -10.51
CA THR A 121 14.74 5.60 -10.90
C THR A 121 13.86 4.83 -9.91
N SER A 122 14.34 3.70 -9.41
CA SER A 122 13.62 2.85 -8.46
C SER A 122 13.36 3.55 -7.13
N MET A 123 14.32 4.36 -6.64
CA MET A 123 14.11 5.23 -5.48
C MET A 123 13.07 6.30 -5.75
N GLY A 124 13.10 6.90 -6.93
CA GLY A 124 12.09 7.88 -7.35
C GLY A 124 10.68 7.29 -7.32
N ILE A 125 10.50 6.10 -7.87
CA ILE A 125 9.24 5.34 -7.80
C ILE A 125 8.86 5.05 -6.34
N GLY A 126 9.83 4.65 -5.51
CA GLY A 126 9.62 4.40 -4.08
C GLY A 126 9.15 5.62 -3.30
N VAL A 127 9.70 6.81 -3.58
CA VAL A 127 9.30 8.08 -2.94
C VAL A 127 7.92 8.49 -3.42
N TRP A 128 7.74 8.69 -4.73
CA TRP A 128 6.50 9.25 -5.27
C TRP A 128 5.32 8.28 -5.16
N GLY A 129 5.56 6.98 -5.26
CA GLY A 129 4.57 5.95 -4.98
C GLY A 129 4.06 6.02 -3.53
N ASN A 130 4.96 6.19 -2.55
CA ASN A 130 4.56 6.35 -1.15
C ASN A 130 3.89 7.70 -0.86
N VAL A 131 4.28 8.78 -1.53
CA VAL A 131 3.57 10.07 -1.45
C VAL A 131 2.13 9.91 -1.92
N TRP A 132 1.92 9.31 -3.09
CA TRP A 132 0.58 9.05 -3.62
C TRP A 132 -0.27 8.20 -2.69
N LEU A 133 0.29 7.10 -2.16
CA LEU A 133 -0.41 6.22 -1.21
C LEU A 133 -0.70 6.89 0.13
N THR A 134 0.16 7.81 0.56
CA THR A 134 -0.08 8.63 1.75
C THR A 134 -1.24 9.60 1.51
N LEU A 135 -1.25 10.32 0.39
CA LEU A 135 -2.32 11.26 0.06
C LEU A 135 -3.67 10.56 -0.08
N THR A 136 -3.72 9.43 -0.80
CA THR A 136 -4.95 8.65 -0.97
C THR A 136 -5.41 8.01 0.35
N GLY A 137 -4.50 7.59 1.22
CA GLY A 137 -4.82 7.11 2.55
C GLY A 137 -5.38 8.21 3.46
N LEU A 138 -4.80 9.42 3.42
CA LEU A 138 -5.29 10.56 4.19
C LEU A 138 -6.68 10.98 3.72
N PHE A 139 -6.90 11.01 2.41
CA PHE A 139 -8.21 11.27 1.83
C PHE A 139 -9.24 10.22 2.30
N THR A 140 -8.89 8.94 2.23
CA THR A 140 -9.76 7.84 2.68
C THR A 140 -10.06 7.95 4.17
N LEU A 141 -9.05 8.20 5.00
CA LEU A 141 -9.22 8.34 6.45
C LEU A 141 -10.10 9.54 6.80
N ALA A 142 -9.90 10.68 6.14
CA ALA A 142 -10.71 11.88 6.33
C ALA A 142 -12.18 11.62 5.99
N LEU A 143 -12.48 10.96 4.86
CA LEU A 143 -13.85 10.61 4.51
C LEU A 143 -14.50 9.65 5.51
N LEU A 144 -13.76 8.62 5.95
CA LEU A 144 -14.24 7.67 6.96
C LEU A 144 -14.54 8.35 8.32
N GLN A 145 -13.94 9.49 8.60
CA GLN A 145 -14.22 10.29 9.81
C GLN A 145 -15.49 11.13 9.69
N THR A 146 -16.05 11.30 8.50
CA THR A 146 -17.27 12.09 8.29
C THR A 146 -18.54 11.25 8.40
N ASP A 147 -19.59 11.80 9.02
CA ASP A 147 -20.93 11.18 9.05
C ASP A 147 -21.58 11.12 7.66
N LYS A 148 -21.08 11.91 6.70
CA LYS A 148 -21.56 11.96 5.31
C LYS A 148 -21.19 10.71 4.50
N GLY A 149 -20.21 9.94 4.97
CA GLY A 149 -19.73 8.76 4.26
C GLY A 149 -20.66 7.55 4.33
N ASP A 150 -21.64 7.55 5.23
CA ASP A 150 -22.62 6.47 5.35
C ASP A 150 -23.76 6.56 4.32
N MET A 151 -23.85 7.68 3.59
CA MET A 151 -24.76 7.86 2.47
C MET A 151 -24.53 6.81 1.39
N GLU A 152 -25.61 6.33 0.77
CA GLU A 152 -25.51 5.44 -0.38
C GLU A 152 -24.91 6.17 -1.59
N VAL A 153 -24.07 5.48 -2.36
CA VAL A 153 -23.39 6.08 -3.52
C VAL A 153 -24.40 6.66 -4.53
N GLU A 154 -25.55 6.03 -4.73
CA GLU A 154 -26.58 6.52 -5.65
C GLU A 154 -27.15 7.88 -5.20
N GLU A 155 -27.40 8.05 -3.91
CA GLU A 155 -27.88 9.31 -3.33
C GLU A 155 -26.80 10.40 -3.45
N ALA A 156 -25.53 10.05 -3.23
CA ALA A 156 -24.41 10.95 -3.42
C ALA A 156 -24.32 11.46 -4.87
N VAL A 157 -24.45 10.56 -5.85
CA VAL A 157 -24.39 10.88 -7.28
C VAL A 157 -25.55 11.77 -7.71
N LYS A 158 -26.76 11.55 -7.17
CA LYS A 158 -27.93 12.39 -7.46
C LYS A 158 -27.78 13.84 -6.99
N LYS A 159 -26.99 14.11 -5.94
CA LYS A 159 -26.76 15.47 -5.41
C LYS A 159 -25.73 16.29 -6.21
N VAL A 160 -24.96 15.62 -7.09
CA VAL A 160 -23.89 16.24 -7.89
C VAL A 160 -24.34 16.51 -9.34
N LYS A 161 -25.41 15.84 -9.79
CA LYS A 161 -26.07 16.09 -11.07
C LYS A 161 -27.05 17.25 -10.96
#